data_AF-U5NF54-F1
#
_entry.id   AF-U5NF54-F1
#
_cell.length_a   1.000
_cell.length_b   1.000
_cell.length_c   1.000
_cell.angle_alpha   90.00
_cell.angle_beta   90.00
_cell.angle_gamma   90.00
#
_symmetry.space_group_name_H-M   'P 1'
#
loop_
_entity.id
_entity.type
_entity.pdbx_description
1 polymer ?
#
loop_
_entity_poly.entity_id
_entity_poly.type
_entity_poly.pdbx_seq_one_letter_code
_entity_poly.pdbx_strand_id
1 'polypeptide(L)' 'MKKFLSNYVTIYRTLMTGKALVIETDTQIALVSLNKNLLYEMKKRPLKKN' A
#
# COMPACT_ATOMS: atom_id res chain seq x y z
N MET A 1 16.34 12.62 -11.19
CA MET A 1 15.53 11.59 -11.90
C MET A 1 15.79 10.15 -11.44
N LYS A 2 17.05 9.68 -11.37
CA LYS A 2 17.35 8.25 -11.05
C LYS A 2 16.71 7.74 -9.75
N LYS A 3 16.71 8.54 -8.68
CA LYS A 3 16.11 8.19 -7.37
C LYS A 3 14.58 8.07 -7.39
N PHE A 4 13.90 8.89 -8.20
CA PHE A 4 12.46 8.79 -8.36
C PHE A 4 12.07 7.49 -9.07
N LEU A 5 12.77 7.17 -10.15
CA LEU A 5 12.53 5.93 -10.89
C LEU A 5 12.81 4.68 -10.04
N SER A 6 13.88 4.68 -9.23
CA SER A 6 14.16 3.56 -8.33
C SER A 6 13.06 3.35 -7.29
N ASN A 7 12.47 4.44 -6.78
CA ASN A 7 11.37 4.36 -5.83
C ASN A 7 10.13 3.73 -6.48
N TYR A 8 9.76 4.15 -7.69
CA TYR A 8 8.63 3.55 -8.42
C TYR A 8 8.83 2.06 -8.68
N VAL A 9 10.02 1.66 -9.12
CA VAL A 9 10.35 0.24 -9.33
C VAL A 9 10.26 -0.56 -8.03
N THR A 10 10.69 0.03 -6.91
CA THR A 10 10.64 -0.63 -5.59
C THR A 10 9.21 -0.78 -5.09
N ILE A 11 8.39 0.26 -5.25
CA ILE A 11 6.95 0.23 -4.94
C ILE A 11 6.27 -0.86 -5.76
N TYR A 12 6.47 -0.86 -7.08
CA TYR A 12 5.91 -1.87 -7.98
C TYR A 12 6.30 -3.29 -7.56
N ARG A 13 7.60 -3.56 -7.39
CA ARG A 13 8.09 -4.89 -6.96
C ARG A 13 7.47 -5.31 -5.63
N THR A 14 7.40 -4.41 -4.65
CA THR A 14 6.84 -4.73 -3.34
C THR A 14 5.35 -5.07 -3.43
N LEU A 15 4.58 -4.29 -4.19
CA LEU A 15 3.15 -4.56 -4.43
C LEU A 15 2.94 -5.90 -5.15
N MET A 16 3.76 -6.21 -6.15
CA MET A 16 3.71 -7.48 -6.88
C MET A 16 4.05 -8.69 -6.01
N THR A 17 4.82 -8.53 -4.91
CA THR A 17 5.06 -9.61 -3.94
C THR A 17 3.92 -9.83 -2.94
N GLY A 18 2.78 -9.16 -3.11
CA GLY A 18 1.62 -9.29 -2.23
C GLY A 18 1.76 -8.57 -0.88
N LYS A 19 2.82 -7.77 -0.70
CA LYS A 19 3.05 -6.98 0.51
C LYS A 19 2.21 -5.70 0.51
N ALA A 20 2.08 -5.09 1.68
CA ALA A 20 1.54 -3.75 1.84
C ALA A 20 2.67 -2.71 1.98
N LEU A 21 2.39 -1.47 1.60
CA LEU A 21 3.28 -0.32 1.69
C LEU A 21 2.58 0.84 2.38
N VAL A 22 3.37 1.63 3.11
CA VAL A 22 2.93 2.91 3.67
C VAL A 22 3.46 4.01 2.76
N ILE A 23 2.58 4.91 2.31
CA ILE A 23 2.93 6.07 1.49
C ILE A 23 2.37 7.33 2.13
N GLU A 24 3.11 8.43 2.05
CA GLU A 24 2.63 9.74 2.42
C GLU A 24 1.84 10.34 1.25
N THR A 25 0.65 10.87 1.52
CA THR A 25 -0.14 11.65 0.57
C THR A 25 -0.27 13.07 1.11
N ASP A 26 -0.77 13.99 0.28
CA ASP A 26 -0.90 15.41 0.64
C ASP A 26 -1.72 15.67 1.92
N THR A 27 -2.58 14.72 2.30
CA THR A 27 -3.52 14.86 3.42
C THR A 27 -3.27 13.89 4.57
N GLN A 28 -2.70 12.70 4.32
CA GLN A 28 -2.54 11.67 5.34
C GLN A 28 -1.56 10.58 4.90
N ILE A 29 -1.18 9.73 5.84
CA ILE A 29 -0.44 8.51 5.54
C ILE A 29 -1.42 7.43 5.09
N ALA A 30 -1.20 6.85 3.90
CA ALA A 30 -2.01 5.79 3.32
C ALA A 30 -1.30 4.43 3.38
N LEU A 31 -2.10 3.37 3.57
CA LEU A 31 -1.66 1.98 3.47
C LEU A 31 -2.20 1.39 2.16
N VAL A 32 -1.30 0.86 1.32
CA VAL A 32 -1.59 0.39 -0.03
C VAL A 32 -1.15 -1.06 -0.20
N SER A 33 -2.00 -1.89 -0.82
CA SER A 33 -1.68 -3.27 -1.21
C SER A 33 -2.59 -3.67 -2.38
N LEU A 34 -2.13 -4.62 -3.20
CA LEU A 34 -2.97 -5.28 -4.21
C LEU A 34 -3.87 -6.35 -3.60
N ASN A 35 -3.62 -6.77 -2.35
CA ASN A 35 -4.47 -7.71 -1.62
C ASN A 35 -5.44 -6.95 -0.70
N LYS A 36 -6.72 -6.91 -1.06
CA LYS A 36 -7.74 -6.23 -0.26
C LYS A 36 -7.89 -6.83 1.15
N ASN A 37 -7.79 -8.14 1.31
CA ASN A 37 -8.01 -8.79 2.61
C ASN A 37 -6.90 -8.40 3.59
N LEU A 38 -5.65 -8.34 3.12
CA LEU A 38 -4.50 -7.88 3.90
C LEU A 38 -4.72 -6.46 4.47
N LEU A 39 -5.26 -5.53 3.66
CA LEU A 39 -5.54 -4.17 4.12
C LEU A 39 -6.60 -4.14 5.23
N TYR A 40 -7.63 -5.00 5.15
CA TYR A 40 -8.67 -5.06 6.15
C TYR A 40 -8.16 -5.69 7.45
N GLU A 41 -7.37 -6.75 7.35
CA GLU A 41 -6.71 -7.39 8.50
C GLU A 41 -5.77 -6.43 9.22
N MET A 42 -4.87 -5.76 8.49
CA MET A 42 -3.93 -4.80 9.07
C MET A 42 -4.63 -3.62 9.74
N LYS A 43 -5.76 -3.16 9.18
CA LYS A 43 -6.56 -2.07 9.76
C LYS A 43 -7.59 -2.53 10.78
N LYS A 44 -7.68 -3.84 11.06
CA LYS A 44 -8.74 -4.47 11.86
C LYS A 44 -10.14 -3.97 11.46
N ARG A 45 -10.33 -3.75 10.16
CA ARG A 45 -11.53 -3.12 9.62
C ARG A 45 -12.59 -4.18 9.34
N PRO A 46 -13.87 -3.96 9.71
CA PRO A 46 -14.93 -4.89 9.34
C PRO A 46 -15.13 -4.93 7.82
N LEU A 47 -15.29 -6.13 7.27
CA LEU A 47 -15.48 -6.36 5.83
C LEU A 47 -16.79 -5.76 5.29
N LYS A 48 -17.79 -5.60 6.16
CA LYS A 48 -19.05 -4.89 5.87
C LYS A 48 -19.11 -3.61 6.71
N LYS A 49 -19.32 -2.47 6.05
CA LYS A 49 -19.96 -1.33 6.71
C LYS A 49 -21.46 -1.63 6.64
N ASN A 50 -22.09 -1.86 7.79
CA ASN A 50 -23.56 -1.87 7.86
C ASN A 50 -24.09 -0.47 7.54
#